data_AF-A0A0R2DH63-F1
#
_entry.id   AF-A0A0R2DH63-F1
#
_cell.length_a   1.000
_cell.length_b   1.000
_cell.length_c   1.000
_cell.angle_alpha   90.00
_cell.angle_beta   90.00
_cell.angle_gamma   90.00
#
_symmetry.space_group_name_H-M   'P 1'
#
loop_
_entity.id
_entity.type
_entity.pdbx_description
1 polymer ?
#
loop_
_entity_poly.entity_id
_entity_poly.type
_entity_poly.pdbx_seq_one_letter_code
_entity_poly.pdbx_strand_id
1 'polypeptide(L)'
;MVMKRLVVKLGLVGLALGTFGGVLSPTVASAKSKPTFTKTDLKRYYKSAKSKSAFYFKTVKSGKKTGTILILGDFNGTSANVKYGVPSSMKISKNGRTLTTKYKLMQFKTKNGKTTTSLGKTNYTFKLTKKSASKFSTKLSGNKTNRRLATSGKTYTYSKVKASPAGSYSKKYVKPAMVKQQTKKYEGIGLADAQVKKIATTYATTLSNTMVKNFNYKN
;
A
#
# COMPACT_ATOMS: atom_id res chain seq x y z
N MET A 1 19.53 -10.55 -5.60
CA MET A 1 20.00 -9.53 -4.63
C MET A 1 18.91 -9.26 -3.61
N VAL A 2 19.10 -9.69 -2.37
CA VAL A 2 18.13 -9.52 -1.28
C VAL A 2 18.26 -8.08 -0.76
N MET A 3 17.20 -7.29 -0.87
CA MET A 3 17.18 -5.90 -0.39
C MET A 3 17.12 -5.90 1.14
N LYS A 4 18.24 -6.22 1.80
CA LYS A 4 18.46 -6.02 3.22
C LYS A 4 18.89 -4.56 3.40
N ARG A 5 18.26 -3.89 4.37
CA ARG A 5 18.54 -2.52 4.87
C ARG A 5 17.82 -1.38 4.14
N LEU A 6 16.51 -1.27 4.38
CA LEU A 6 15.76 0.00 4.29
C LEU A 6 16.12 0.95 5.45
N VAL A 7 17.41 1.13 5.72
CA VAL A 7 17.91 2.07 6.73
C VAL A 7 18.27 3.35 5.99
N VAL A 8 17.32 4.27 5.90
CA VAL A 8 17.60 5.60 5.36
C VAL A 8 17.21 6.63 6.41
N LYS A 9 18.14 7.56 6.66
CA LYS A 9 17.99 8.86 7.34
C LYS A 9 16.93 9.74 6.66
N LEU A 10 15.74 9.22 6.44
CA LEU A 10 14.58 10.01 6.04
C LEU A 10 14.18 10.78 7.28
N GLY A 11 13.98 12.09 7.15
CA GLY A 11 13.39 12.94 8.18
C GLY A 11 11.98 12.44 8.49
N LEU A 12 11.89 11.35 9.25
CA LEU A 12 10.68 10.79 9.80
C LEU A 12 10.23 11.81 10.83
N VAL A 13 9.27 12.65 10.41
CA VAL A 13 8.54 13.49 11.33
C VAL A 13 7.83 12.56 12.30
N GLY A 14 8.13 12.69 13.58
CA GLY A 14 7.45 11.99 14.66
C GLY A 14 5.99 12.43 14.67
N LEU A 15 5.14 11.77 13.89
CA LEU A 15 3.71 11.93 14.00
C LEU A 15 3.28 11.23 15.28
N ALA A 16 3.28 11.97 16.38
CA ALA A 16 2.61 11.56 17.59
C ALA A 16 1.15 11.31 17.22
N LEU A 17 0.72 10.05 17.29
CA LEU A 17 -0.69 9.68 17.23
C LEU A 17 -1.30 10.16 18.55
N GLY A 18 -1.54 11.48 18.63
CA GLY A 18 -2.12 12.15 19.79
C GLY A 18 -3.30 11.36 20.31
N THR A 19 -3.37 11.26 21.63
CA THR A 19 -4.45 10.64 22.39
C THR A 19 -5.79 10.96 21.74
N PHE A 20 -6.44 9.93 21.19
CA PHE A 20 -7.82 10.02 20.72
C PHE A 20 -8.70 10.20 21.97
N GLY A 21 -8.78 11.43 22.47
CA GLY A 21 -9.71 11.83 23.51
C GLY A 21 -11.10 11.94 22.90
N GLY A 22 -11.92 10.91 23.12
CA GLY A 22 -13.35 10.94 22.86
C GLY A 22 -14.05 10.77 24.18
N VAL A 23 -14.66 11.86 24.65
CA VAL A 23 -15.52 11.96 25.83
C VAL A 23 -16.53 10.81 25.83
N LEU A 24 -16.59 10.06 26.94
CA LEU A 24 -17.70 9.16 27.23
C LEU A 24 -18.86 10.03 27.69
N SER A 25 -19.98 10.01 26.98
CA SER A 25 -21.24 10.59 27.45
C SER A 25 -22.34 9.51 27.35
N PRO A 26 -23.27 9.49 28.31
CA PRO A 26 -24.04 8.30 28.65
C PRO A 26 -25.17 7.99 27.67
N THR A 27 -25.64 6.76 27.78
CA THR A 27 -26.62 6.05 26.96
C THR A 27 -28.05 6.57 27.12
N VAL A 28 -28.63 7.02 26.01
CA VAL A 28 -30.07 6.97 25.72
C VAL A 28 -30.24 6.56 24.24
N ALA A 29 -31.26 5.73 23.96
CA ALA A 29 -31.55 5.03 22.69
C ALA A 29 -30.76 5.53 21.46
N SER A 30 -29.65 4.85 21.14
CA SER A 30 -28.68 5.36 20.16
C SER A 30 -29.21 5.26 18.74
N ALA A 31 -29.63 6.40 18.17
CA ALA A 31 -29.60 6.61 16.73
C ALA A 31 -28.22 6.15 16.21
N LYS A 32 -28.21 5.14 15.33
CA LYS A 32 -27.02 4.42 14.86
C LYS A 32 -25.90 5.41 14.53
N SER A 33 -24.96 5.58 15.46
CA SER A 33 -23.98 6.66 15.38
C SER A 33 -23.15 6.51 14.10
N LYS A 34 -22.95 7.63 13.38
CA LYS A 34 -22.22 7.61 12.11
C LYS A 34 -20.80 7.07 12.37
N PRO A 35 -20.27 6.15 11.56
CA PRO A 35 -19.04 5.44 11.88
C PRO A 35 -17.82 6.38 11.88
N THR A 36 -17.10 6.44 13.00
CA THR A 36 -15.92 7.29 13.21
C THR A 36 -14.62 6.46 13.23
N PHE A 37 -13.48 7.09 12.90
CA PHE A 37 -12.17 6.45 12.95
C PHE A 37 -11.77 6.08 14.39
N THR A 38 -11.14 4.93 14.53
CA THR A 38 -10.58 4.44 15.81
C THR A 38 -9.06 4.23 15.68
N LYS A 39 -8.36 4.18 16.82
CA LYS A 39 -6.92 3.81 16.87
C LYS A 39 -6.60 2.53 16.11
N THR A 40 -7.51 1.55 16.16
CA THR A 40 -7.31 0.26 15.49
C THR A 40 -7.35 0.36 13.97
N ASP A 41 -8.05 1.35 13.41
CA ASP A 41 -8.16 1.52 11.96
C ASP A 41 -6.78 1.81 11.33
N LEU A 42 -5.89 2.52 12.02
CA LEU A 42 -4.54 2.81 11.53
C LEU A 42 -3.58 1.59 11.57
N LYS A 43 -3.97 0.50 12.23
CA LYS A 43 -3.16 -0.73 12.39
C LYS A 43 -3.65 -1.87 11.48
N ARG A 44 -4.43 -1.59 10.44
CA ARG A 44 -5.06 -2.58 9.57
C ARG A 44 -4.70 -2.38 8.10
N TYR A 45 -4.91 -3.44 7.33
CA TYR A 45 -4.84 -3.38 5.87
C TYR A 45 -6.19 -3.00 5.29
N TYR A 46 -6.16 -2.19 4.25
CA TYR A 46 -7.30 -1.80 3.45
C TYR A 46 -7.15 -2.44 2.08
N LYS A 47 -8.02 -3.37 1.72
CA LYS A 47 -7.95 -4.11 0.44
C LYS A 47 -9.17 -3.86 -0.43
N SER A 48 -8.96 -3.75 -1.74
CA SER A 48 -10.04 -3.65 -2.73
C SER A 48 -9.75 -4.60 -3.88
N ALA A 49 -10.61 -5.61 -4.06
CA ALA A 49 -10.50 -6.55 -5.17
C ALA A 49 -10.82 -5.85 -6.50
N LYS A 50 -11.79 -4.93 -6.50
CA LYS A 50 -12.21 -4.16 -7.68
C LYS A 50 -11.08 -3.33 -8.29
N SER A 51 -10.26 -2.68 -7.45
CA SER A 51 -9.08 -1.97 -7.92
C SER A 51 -7.82 -2.84 -7.95
N LYS A 52 -7.86 -4.09 -7.48
CA LYS A 52 -6.69 -4.97 -7.31
C LYS A 52 -5.59 -4.28 -6.51
N SER A 53 -5.95 -3.55 -5.45
CA SER A 53 -4.99 -2.79 -4.65
C SER A 53 -5.22 -2.99 -3.16
N ALA A 54 -4.17 -2.77 -2.39
CA ALA A 54 -4.25 -2.70 -0.94
C ALA A 54 -3.28 -1.66 -0.40
N PHE A 55 -3.57 -1.10 0.77
CA PHE A 55 -2.64 -0.22 1.46
C PHE A 55 -2.77 -0.34 2.97
N TYR A 56 -1.77 0.14 3.69
CA TYR A 56 -1.77 0.22 5.14
C TYR A 56 -0.75 1.26 5.63
N PHE A 57 -0.88 1.65 6.89
CA PHE A 57 0.10 2.47 7.58
C PHE A 57 0.99 1.57 8.44
N LYS A 58 2.29 1.82 8.44
CA LYS A 58 3.27 1.09 9.24
C LYS A 58 4.12 2.09 10.02
N THR A 59 4.23 1.88 11.32
CA THR A 59 5.22 2.59 12.14
C THR A 59 6.58 1.93 11.96
N VAL A 60 7.60 2.75 11.71
CA VAL A 60 8.99 2.34 11.50
C VAL A 60 9.90 3.13 12.43
N LYS A 61 10.96 2.48 12.92
CA LYS A 61 12.01 3.12 13.71
C LYS A 61 13.26 3.24 12.84
N SER A 62 13.90 4.41 12.87
CA SER A 62 15.19 4.67 12.24
C SER A 62 16.10 5.34 13.28
N GLY A 63 17.01 4.57 13.86
CA GLY A 63 17.76 4.96 15.05
C GLY A 63 16.80 5.30 16.20
N LYS A 64 16.97 6.48 16.81
CA LYS A 64 16.11 6.98 17.90
C LYS A 64 14.76 7.56 17.42
N LYS A 65 14.55 7.73 16.11
CA LYS A 65 13.34 8.37 15.57
C LYS A 65 12.32 7.32 15.15
N THR A 66 11.05 7.59 15.48
CA THR A 66 9.91 6.79 15.01
C THR A 66 9.12 7.61 14.00
N GLY A 67 8.69 7.00 12.91
CA GLY A 67 7.79 7.63 11.95
C GLY A 67 6.80 6.65 11.35
N THR A 68 5.85 7.17 10.59
CA THR A 68 4.85 6.36 9.89
C THR A 68 5.18 6.35 8.41
N ILE A 69 5.00 5.21 7.76
CA ILE A 69 5.02 5.08 6.30
C ILE A 69 3.65 4.56 5.84
N LEU A 70 3.20 5.05 4.69
CA LEU A 70 2.07 4.55 3.93
C LEU A 70 2.60 3.59 2.87
N ILE A 71 2.14 2.34 2.89
CA ILE A 71 2.54 1.35 1.90
C ILE A 71 1.32 1.05 1.03
N LEU A 72 1.45 1.27 -0.29
CA LEU A 72 0.44 0.97 -1.29
C LEU A 72 0.95 -0.14 -2.20
N GLY A 73 0.23 -1.26 -2.23
CA GLY A 73 0.41 -2.32 -3.20
C GLY A 73 -0.65 -2.22 -4.29
N ASP A 74 -0.19 -2.05 -5.52
CA ASP A 74 -0.97 -2.19 -6.73
C ASP A 74 -0.69 -3.55 -7.36
N PHE A 75 -1.65 -4.47 -7.30
CA PHE A 75 -1.54 -5.85 -7.77
C PHE A 75 -2.16 -6.03 -9.16
N ASN A 76 -2.16 -4.98 -9.99
CA ASN A 76 -2.81 -5.00 -11.30
C ASN A 76 -1.96 -5.69 -12.39
N GLY A 77 -1.84 -7.02 -12.30
CA GLY A 77 -1.26 -7.83 -13.36
C GLY A 77 0.20 -7.51 -13.64
N THR A 78 0.52 -7.29 -14.91
CA THR A 78 1.88 -6.98 -15.38
C THR A 78 2.38 -5.60 -14.94
N SER A 79 1.49 -4.71 -14.49
CA SER A 79 1.83 -3.38 -13.97
C SER A 79 1.97 -3.35 -12.45
N ALA A 80 2.06 -4.52 -11.81
CA ALA A 80 2.07 -4.60 -10.36
C ALA A 80 3.28 -3.89 -9.74
N ASN A 81 3.04 -3.09 -8.71
CA ASN A 81 4.07 -2.29 -8.05
C ASN A 81 3.73 -2.04 -6.58
N VAL A 82 4.76 -1.74 -5.78
CA VAL A 82 4.61 -1.30 -4.39
C VAL A 82 5.24 0.08 -4.25
N LYS A 83 4.51 0.99 -3.62
CA LYS A 83 4.95 2.36 -3.36
C LYS A 83 4.93 2.65 -1.88
N TYR A 84 5.88 3.47 -1.47
CA TYR A 84 6.06 3.90 -0.10
C TYR A 84 5.88 5.41 -0.05
N GLY A 85 4.97 5.87 0.79
CA GLY A 85 4.75 7.27 1.07
C GLY A 85 5.18 7.59 2.50
N VAL A 86 5.77 8.74 2.72
CA VAL A 86 6.02 9.30 4.06
C VAL A 86 4.96 10.36 4.31
N PRO A 87 3.98 10.12 5.20
CA PRO A 87 3.02 11.11 5.60
C PRO A 87 3.70 12.31 6.27
N SER A 88 3.36 13.51 5.82
CA SER A 88 3.73 14.77 6.48
C SER A 88 2.61 15.30 7.38
N SER A 89 1.37 14.86 7.16
CA SER A 89 0.22 15.24 8.00
C SER A 89 -0.88 14.18 7.92
N MET A 90 -1.52 13.91 9.05
CA MET A 90 -2.70 13.05 9.16
C MET A 90 -3.74 13.76 10.02
N LYS A 91 -4.87 14.18 9.43
CA LYS A 91 -5.93 14.93 10.12
C LYS A 91 -7.26 14.23 9.99
N ILE A 92 -7.94 14.02 11.11
CA ILE A 92 -9.31 13.49 11.13
C ILE A 92 -10.28 14.67 11.04
N SER A 93 -11.35 14.54 10.25
CA SER A 93 -12.41 15.56 10.15
C SER A 93 -13.14 15.76 11.48
N LYS A 94 -13.78 16.92 11.68
CA LYS A 94 -14.54 17.24 12.91
C LYS A 94 -15.53 16.14 13.31
N ASN A 95 -16.22 15.54 12.33
CA ASN A 95 -17.16 14.44 12.55
C ASN A 95 -16.52 13.05 12.70
N GLY A 96 -15.19 12.94 12.75
CA GLY A 96 -14.48 11.68 12.93
C GLY A 96 -14.47 10.73 11.73
N ARG A 97 -15.13 11.06 10.62
CA ARG A 97 -15.41 10.10 9.52
C ARG A 97 -14.35 10.04 8.43
N THR A 98 -13.54 11.07 8.27
CA THR A 98 -12.57 11.17 7.17
C THR A 98 -11.19 11.46 7.70
N LEU A 99 -10.25 10.58 7.37
CA LEU A 99 -8.83 10.80 7.56
C LEU A 99 -8.25 11.42 6.29
N THR A 100 -7.73 12.63 6.39
CA THR A 100 -6.97 13.30 5.33
C THR A 100 -5.49 13.11 5.60
N THR A 101 -4.77 12.55 4.63
CA THR A 101 -3.33 12.31 4.73
C THR A 101 -2.59 13.04 3.63
N LYS A 102 -1.66 13.92 4.02
CA LYS A 102 -0.66 14.51 3.12
C LYS A 102 0.61 13.65 3.17
N TYR A 103 1.23 13.36 2.04
CA TYR A 103 2.40 12.50 1.98
C TYR A 103 3.28 12.80 0.77
N LYS A 104 4.57 12.46 0.87
CA LYS A 104 5.51 12.44 -0.25
C LYS A 104 5.90 11.00 -0.57
N LEU A 105 6.08 10.66 -1.85
CA LEU A 105 6.53 9.33 -2.24
C LEU A 105 8.04 9.19 -2.00
N MET A 106 8.46 8.02 -1.52
CA MET A 106 9.87 7.64 -1.48
C MET A 106 10.33 7.29 -2.89
N GLN A 107 11.51 7.76 -3.25
CA GLN A 107 12.20 7.44 -4.48
C GLN A 107 13.42 6.59 -4.14
N PHE A 108 13.63 5.55 -4.94
CA PHE A 108 14.79 4.68 -4.82
C PHE A 108 15.62 4.86 -6.07
N LYS A 109 16.89 5.23 -5.90
CA LYS A 109 17.83 5.37 -7.01
C LYS A 109 18.99 4.41 -6.76
N THR A 110 19.19 3.48 -7.67
CA THR A 110 20.34 2.59 -7.64
C THR A 110 21.41 3.14 -8.57
N LYS A 111 22.60 3.42 -8.04
CA LYS A 111 23.78 3.80 -8.81
C LYS A 111 24.98 3.00 -8.28
N ASN A 112 25.73 2.36 -9.17
CA ASN A 112 26.92 1.57 -8.84
C ASN A 112 26.65 0.53 -7.73
N GLY A 113 25.55 -0.23 -7.84
CA GLY A 113 25.15 -1.24 -6.85
C GLY A 113 24.65 -0.69 -5.50
N LYS A 114 24.73 0.62 -5.25
CA LYS A 114 24.21 1.28 -4.04
C LYS A 114 22.84 1.86 -4.30
N THR A 115 21.86 1.49 -3.47
CA THR A 115 20.52 2.07 -3.52
C THR A 115 20.41 3.20 -2.52
N THR A 116 20.24 4.43 -3.00
CA THR A 116 19.90 5.58 -2.17
C THR A 116 18.40 5.77 -2.16
N THR A 117 17.89 6.30 -1.05
CA THR A 117 16.47 6.61 -0.91
C THR A 117 16.31 8.09 -0.60
N SER A 118 15.39 8.75 -1.28
CA SER A 118 15.04 10.15 -1.08
C SER A 118 13.53 10.34 -1.03
N LEU A 119 13.07 11.50 -0.59
CA LEU A 119 11.68 11.90 -0.74
C LEU A 119 11.51 12.65 -2.06
N GLY A 120 10.48 12.28 -2.81
CA GLY A 120 10.06 13.04 -3.98
C GLY A 120 9.61 14.45 -3.60
N LYS A 121 9.71 15.38 -4.57
CA LYS A 121 9.37 16.79 -4.36
C LYS A 121 7.85 17.02 -4.20
N THR A 122 7.04 16.22 -4.90
CA THR A 122 5.59 16.39 -4.97
C THR A 122 4.88 16.02 -3.66
N ASN A 123 4.05 16.93 -3.17
CA ASN A 123 3.12 16.66 -2.07
C ASN A 123 1.82 16.06 -2.62
N TYR A 124 1.49 14.85 -2.17
CA TYR A 124 0.23 14.20 -2.47
C TYR A 124 -0.72 14.29 -1.28
N THR A 125 -2.02 14.27 -1.57
CA THR A 125 -3.07 14.21 -0.54
C THR A 125 -4.09 13.14 -0.91
N PHE A 126 -4.55 12.37 0.06
CA PHE A 126 -5.72 11.52 -0.11
C PHE A 126 -6.66 11.60 1.09
N LYS A 127 -7.92 11.24 0.87
CA LYS A 127 -8.95 11.12 1.89
C LYS A 127 -9.39 9.67 2.01
N LEU A 128 -9.39 9.14 3.22
CA LEU A 128 -9.96 7.85 3.56
C LEU A 128 -11.22 8.09 4.38
N THR A 129 -12.38 7.74 3.84
CA THR A 129 -13.68 7.97 4.49
C THR A 129 -14.24 6.66 5.01
N LYS A 130 -14.58 6.61 6.29
CA LYS A 130 -15.21 5.44 6.92
C LYS A 130 -16.69 5.37 6.55
N LYS A 131 -17.05 4.24 5.93
CA LYS A 131 -18.43 3.94 5.48
C LYS A 131 -19.14 3.03 6.47
N SER A 132 -18.43 2.09 7.09
CA SER A 132 -18.90 1.23 8.17
C SER A 132 -17.72 0.77 9.03
N ALA A 133 -17.94 -0.12 10.00
CA ALA A 133 -16.89 -0.69 10.84
C ALA A 133 -15.77 -1.39 10.02
N SER A 134 -16.10 -1.94 8.84
CA SER A 134 -15.20 -2.73 8.00
C SER A 134 -15.02 -2.17 6.59
N LYS A 135 -15.77 -1.13 6.18
CA LYS A 135 -15.72 -0.56 4.83
C LYS A 135 -15.28 0.89 4.84
N PHE A 136 -14.37 1.22 3.94
CA PHE A 136 -13.78 2.53 3.77
C PHE A 136 -13.77 2.89 2.29
N SER A 137 -13.80 4.17 1.95
CA SER A 137 -13.66 4.62 0.56
C SER A 137 -12.49 5.57 0.42
N THR A 138 -11.74 5.42 -0.66
CA THR A 138 -10.72 6.38 -1.07
C THR A 138 -10.55 6.35 -2.59
N LYS A 139 -9.86 7.32 -3.16
CA LYS A 139 -9.67 7.43 -4.61
C LYS A 139 -8.27 6.99 -5.01
N LEU A 140 -8.18 6.37 -6.19
CA LEU A 140 -6.93 6.11 -6.89
C LEU A 140 -6.85 6.99 -8.14
N SER A 141 -5.70 7.63 -8.33
CA SER A 141 -5.37 8.42 -9.52
C SER A 141 -4.08 7.91 -10.16
N GLY A 142 -3.89 8.17 -11.45
CA GLY A 142 -2.75 7.72 -12.26
C GLY A 142 -3.09 6.60 -13.22
N ASN A 143 -2.15 6.33 -14.13
CA ASN A 143 -2.22 5.22 -15.09
C ASN A 143 -1.91 3.87 -14.42
N LYS A 144 -2.03 2.76 -15.17
CA LYS A 144 -1.87 1.38 -14.65
C LYS A 144 -0.57 1.14 -13.89
N THR A 145 0.53 1.78 -14.27
CA THR A 145 1.87 1.62 -13.66
C THR A 145 2.14 2.63 -12.54
N ASN A 146 1.41 3.75 -12.50
CA ASN A 146 1.65 4.82 -11.54
C ASN A 146 0.42 5.17 -10.68
N ARG A 147 -0.49 4.23 -10.42
CA ARG A 147 -1.62 4.47 -9.52
C ARG A 147 -1.16 4.83 -8.12
N ARG A 148 -1.85 5.79 -7.49
CA ARG A 148 -1.57 6.28 -6.13
C ARG A 148 -2.86 6.73 -5.45
N LEU A 149 -2.86 6.75 -4.11
CA LEU A 149 -3.97 7.30 -3.34
C LEU A 149 -4.04 8.82 -3.55
N ALA A 150 -5.22 9.34 -3.87
CA ALA A 150 -5.39 10.75 -4.22
C ALA A 150 -6.76 11.30 -3.76
N THR A 151 -6.97 12.61 -3.93
CA THR A 151 -8.28 13.28 -3.82
C THR A 151 -9.05 13.30 -5.15
N SER A 152 -8.36 13.05 -6.27
CA SER A 152 -8.90 12.93 -7.62
C SER A 152 -8.88 11.48 -8.11
N GLY A 153 -9.47 11.23 -9.29
CA GLY A 153 -9.54 9.90 -9.89
C GLY A 153 -10.73 9.07 -9.36
N LYS A 154 -10.66 7.75 -9.57
CA LYS A 154 -11.78 6.84 -9.35
C LYS A 154 -11.88 6.42 -7.89
N THR A 155 -13.08 6.51 -7.33
CA THR A 155 -13.38 6.05 -5.96
C THR A 155 -13.48 4.53 -5.92
N TYR A 156 -12.89 3.92 -4.90
CA TYR A 156 -13.02 2.50 -4.60
C TYR A 156 -13.36 2.29 -3.13
N THR A 157 -14.12 1.23 -2.88
CA THR A 157 -14.41 0.74 -1.53
C THR A 157 -13.39 -0.32 -1.13
N TYR A 158 -12.75 -0.10 0.01
CA TYR A 158 -11.77 -0.96 0.63
C TYR A 158 -12.36 -1.63 1.86
N SER A 159 -12.09 -2.92 2.00
CA SER A 159 -12.40 -3.68 3.20
C SER A 159 -11.20 -3.66 4.15
N LYS A 160 -11.46 -3.37 5.42
CA LYS A 160 -10.49 -3.42 6.51
C LYS A 160 -10.27 -4.87 6.92
N VAL A 161 -9.02 -5.33 6.93
CA VAL A 161 -8.66 -6.71 7.29
C VAL A 161 -7.43 -6.74 8.21
N LYS A 162 -7.33 -7.80 9.02
CA LYS A 162 -6.20 -8.01 9.94
C LYS A 162 -4.97 -8.57 9.23
N ALA A 163 -5.17 -9.60 8.40
CA ALA A 163 -4.11 -10.27 7.66
C ALA A 163 -3.75 -9.51 6.37
N SER A 164 -2.47 -9.58 5.99
CA SER A 164 -2.02 -8.96 4.75
C SER A 164 -2.68 -9.62 3.54
N PRO A 165 -3.26 -8.85 2.60
CA PRO A 165 -3.81 -9.38 1.36
C PRO A 165 -2.73 -9.73 0.31
N ALA A 166 -1.47 -9.34 0.51
CA ALA A 166 -0.46 -9.37 -0.55
C ALA A 166 -0.24 -10.76 -1.16
N GLY A 167 -0.14 -11.81 -0.34
CA GLY A 167 0.03 -13.18 -0.84
C GLY A 167 -1.12 -13.60 -1.74
N SER A 168 -2.35 -13.41 -1.25
CA SER A 168 -3.57 -13.74 -2.01
C SER A 168 -3.70 -12.92 -3.30
N TYR A 169 -3.40 -11.63 -3.26
CA TYR A 169 -3.55 -10.75 -4.42
C TYR A 169 -2.44 -10.99 -5.45
N SER A 170 -1.21 -11.25 -4.99
CA SER A 170 -0.11 -11.58 -5.88
C SER A 170 -0.37 -12.91 -6.60
N LYS A 171 -0.81 -13.95 -5.87
CA LYS A 171 -1.19 -15.25 -6.46
C LYS A 171 -2.37 -15.12 -7.44
N LYS A 172 -3.39 -14.32 -7.10
CA LYS A 172 -4.61 -14.21 -7.91
C LYS A 172 -4.47 -13.29 -9.13
N TYR A 173 -3.75 -12.18 -9.01
CA TYR A 173 -3.76 -11.13 -10.02
C TYR A 173 -2.42 -10.91 -10.71
N VAL A 174 -1.29 -11.17 -10.03
CA VAL A 174 0.05 -10.84 -10.56
C VAL A 174 0.69 -12.05 -11.21
N LYS A 175 0.80 -13.17 -10.49
CA LYS A 175 1.48 -14.37 -10.98
C LYS A 175 0.91 -14.87 -12.32
N PRO A 176 -0.41 -15.03 -12.52
CA PRO A 176 -0.95 -15.51 -13.79
C PRO A 176 -0.69 -14.54 -14.95
N ALA A 177 -0.80 -13.23 -14.70
CA ALA A 177 -0.55 -12.21 -15.71
C ALA A 177 0.93 -12.19 -16.14
N MET A 178 1.84 -12.37 -15.17
CA MET A 178 3.29 -12.45 -15.43
C MET A 178 3.68 -13.73 -16.17
N VAL A 179 3.10 -14.88 -15.82
CA VAL A 179 3.32 -16.14 -16.57
C VAL A 179 2.87 -15.96 -18.02
N LYS A 180 1.68 -15.41 -18.25
CA LYS A 180 1.18 -15.15 -19.60
C LYS A 180 2.10 -14.19 -20.38
N GLN A 181 2.57 -13.12 -19.73
CA GLN A 181 3.48 -12.16 -20.38
C GLN A 181 4.83 -12.80 -20.73
N GLN A 182 5.40 -13.61 -19.83
CA GLN A 182 6.70 -14.25 -20.08
C GLN A 182 6.60 -15.37 -21.11
N THR A 183 5.52 -16.17 -21.09
CA THR A 183 5.29 -17.20 -22.11
C THR A 183 5.29 -16.57 -23.51
N LYS A 184 4.55 -15.48 -23.69
CA LYS A 184 4.53 -14.70 -24.95
C LYS A 184 5.88 -14.15 -25.39
N LYS A 185 6.82 -13.90 -24.47
CA LYS A 185 8.17 -13.42 -24.83
C LYS A 185 9.06 -14.52 -25.39
N TYR A 186 8.72 -15.77 -25.12
CA TYR A 186 9.48 -16.95 -25.53
C TYR A 186 8.74 -17.77 -26.61
N GLU A 187 7.57 -17.32 -27.06
CA GLU A 187 6.92 -17.84 -28.26
C GLU A 187 7.82 -17.58 -29.48
N GLY A 188 8.11 -18.63 -30.27
CA GLY A 188 8.86 -18.50 -31.53
C GLY A 188 10.39 -18.50 -31.42
N ILE A 189 10.98 -18.73 -30.24
CA ILE A 189 12.45 -18.76 -30.05
C ILE A 189 13.06 -20.17 -29.98
N GLY A 190 12.33 -21.20 -30.42
CA GLY A 190 12.82 -22.59 -30.51
C GLY A 190 12.95 -23.35 -29.18
N LEU A 191 12.44 -22.80 -28.06
CA LEU A 191 12.36 -23.52 -26.79
C LEU A 191 11.14 -24.43 -26.75
N ALA A 192 11.27 -25.60 -26.10
CA ALA A 192 10.12 -26.47 -25.86
C ALA A 192 9.10 -25.80 -24.90
N ASP A 193 7.81 -26.00 -25.13
CA ASP A 193 6.72 -25.38 -24.34
C ASP A 193 6.86 -25.62 -22.83
N ALA A 194 7.30 -26.82 -22.43
CA ALA A 194 7.54 -27.16 -21.03
C ALA A 194 8.66 -26.30 -20.41
N GLN A 195 9.72 -26.00 -21.16
CA GLN A 195 10.82 -25.14 -20.71
C GLN A 195 10.33 -23.69 -20.59
N VAL A 196 9.60 -23.18 -21.59
CA VAL A 196 9.00 -21.85 -21.56
C VAL A 196 8.10 -21.68 -20.33
N LYS A 197 7.21 -22.65 -20.07
CA LYS A 197 6.30 -22.62 -18.92
C LYS A 197 7.06 -22.66 -17.58
N LYS A 198 8.15 -23.43 -17.48
CA LYS A 198 8.99 -23.50 -16.26
C LYS A 198 9.70 -22.17 -16.00
N ILE A 199 10.31 -21.56 -17.01
CA ILE A 199 11.00 -20.26 -16.92
C ILE A 199 9.99 -19.17 -16.53
N ALA A 200 8.88 -19.07 -17.25
CA ALA A 200 7.82 -18.09 -17.00
C ALA A 200 7.26 -18.23 -15.57
N THR A 201 7.02 -19.46 -15.11
CA THR A 201 6.51 -19.73 -13.76
C THR A 201 7.52 -19.38 -12.68
N THR A 202 8.80 -19.67 -12.89
CA THR A 202 9.88 -19.36 -11.95
C THR A 202 10.04 -17.86 -11.82
N TYR A 203 10.13 -17.14 -12.94
CA TYR A 203 10.22 -15.68 -12.97
C TYR A 203 9.01 -15.02 -12.29
N ALA A 204 7.79 -15.43 -12.64
CA ALA A 204 6.57 -14.90 -12.06
C ALA A 204 6.46 -15.17 -10.55
N THR A 205 6.96 -16.34 -10.10
CA THR A 205 7.01 -16.68 -8.67
C THR A 205 7.98 -15.79 -7.92
N THR A 206 9.18 -15.56 -8.46
CA THR A 206 10.19 -14.66 -7.87
C THR A 206 9.68 -13.22 -7.76
N LEU A 207 9.08 -12.69 -8.82
CA LEU A 207 8.45 -11.36 -8.79
C LEU A 207 7.30 -11.29 -7.78
N SER A 208 6.42 -12.27 -7.78
CA SER A 208 5.30 -12.37 -6.84
C SER A 208 5.82 -12.36 -5.40
N ASN A 209 6.83 -13.16 -5.08
CA ASN A 209 7.42 -13.24 -3.75
C ASN A 209 8.09 -11.92 -3.36
N THR A 210 8.78 -11.27 -4.31
CA THR A 210 9.41 -9.96 -4.09
C THR A 210 8.36 -8.90 -3.80
N MET A 211 7.26 -8.87 -4.57
CA MET A 211 6.16 -7.96 -4.33
C MET A 211 5.51 -8.17 -2.96
N VAL A 212 5.28 -9.43 -2.58
CA VAL A 212 4.74 -9.77 -1.26
C VAL A 212 5.67 -9.31 -0.15
N LYS A 213 6.99 -9.52 -0.29
CA LYS A 213 7.99 -9.04 0.68
C LYS A 213 8.03 -7.51 0.77
N ASN A 214 8.02 -6.82 -0.36
CA ASN A 214 8.01 -5.37 -0.43
C ASN A 214 6.74 -4.77 0.19
N PHE A 215 5.57 -5.34 -0.13
CA PHE A 215 4.33 -4.91 0.50
C PHE A 215 4.30 -5.24 1.99
N ASN A 216 4.72 -6.44 2.41
CA ASN A 216 4.80 -6.84 3.82
C ASN A 216 6.08 -6.34 4.47
N TYR A 217 6.39 -5.06 4.29
CA TYR A 217 7.61 -4.43 4.77
C TYR A 217 7.97 -4.89 6.20
N LYS A 218 9.10 -5.61 6.30
CA LYS A 218 9.73 -6.04 7.55
C LYS A 218 10.96 -5.17 7.78
N ASN A 219 11.08 -4.59 8.98
CA ASN A 219 12.30 -3.93 9.42
C ASN A 219 13.42 -4.96 9.58
#